data_AF-A0A813UDR4-F1
#
_entry.id   AF-A0A813UDR4-F1
#
_cell.length_a   1.000
_cell.length_b   1.000
_cell.length_c   1.000
_cell.angle_alpha   90.00
_cell.angle_beta   90.00
_cell.angle_gamma   90.00
#
_symmetry.space_group_name_H-M   'P 1'
#
loop_
_entity.id
_entity.type
_entity.pdbx_description
1 polymer ?
#
loop_
_entity_poly.entity_id
_entity_poly.type
_entity_poly.pdbx_seq_one_letter_code
_entity_poly.pdbx_strand_id
1 'polypeptide(L)'
;MLKVISGVPQGSVLGPILFVIFINDLPDKIKNVIKLFADDTKVISLIDNENDSSILQEDLNNLHEWSKQWFMDINEDKCVAMHFGSNNKNYEYSLNSHKLTESHQERDLGVIFSKYLKNSAHIAVATRKANYALSIIKRSFKCRDKLTIKKLTSLVRPHLEYAVQVWNP
;
A
#
# COMPACT_ATOMS: atom_id res chain seq x y z
N MET A 1 -28.31 -19.26 -11.30
CA MET A 1 -27.09 -18.41 -11.22
C MET A 1 -27.58 -17.03 -10.77
N LEU A 2 -27.11 -16.52 -9.63
CA LEU A 2 -27.54 -15.19 -9.15
C LEU A 2 -27.10 -14.13 -10.17
N LYS A 3 -28.02 -13.21 -10.51
CA LYS A 3 -27.74 -12.11 -11.44
C LYS A 3 -26.73 -11.17 -10.78
N VAL A 4 -25.51 -11.11 -11.32
CA VAL A 4 -24.51 -10.12 -10.92
C VAL A 4 -24.95 -8.79 -11.54
N ILE A 5 -25.32 -7.83 -10.69
CA ILE A 5 -25.78 -6.50 -11.10
C ILE A 5 -24.63 -5.50 -11.25
N SER A 6 -23.50 -5.73 -10.57
CA SER A 6 -22.27 -4.94 -10.65
C SER A 6 -21.07 -5.78 -10.23
N GLY A 7 -19.87 -5.36 -10.68
CA GLY A 7 -18.60 -6.02 -10.38
C GLY A 7 -18.16 -7.06 -11.42
N VAL A 8 -16.92 -7.53 -11.26
CA VAL A 8 -16.33 -8.57 -12.11
C VAL A 8 -16.07 -9.82 -11.28
N PRO A 9 -16.30 -11.05 -11.80
CA PRO A 9 -16.01 -12.28 -11.05
C PRO A 9 -14.55 -12.35 -10.59
N GLN A 10 -14.36 -12.65 -9.30
CA GLN A 10 -13.03 -12.88 -8.74
C GLN A 10 -12.38 -14.09 -9.41
N GLY A 11 -11.10 -13.96 -9.78
CA GLY A 11 -10.38 -14.99 -10.53
C GLY A 11 -10.61 -14.95 -12.05
N SER A 12 -11.39 -13.98 -12.55
CA SER A 12 -11.46 -13.73 -13.99
C SER A 12 -10.12 -13.19 -14.52
N VAL A 13 -9.75 -13.62 -15.73
CA VAL A 13 -8.53 -13.18 -16.40
C VAL A 13 -8.60 -11.69 -16.79
N LEU A 14 -9.79 -11.21 -17.16
CA LEU A 14 -10.01 -9.84 -17.61
C LEU A 14 -10.29 -8.85 -16.48
N GLY A 15 -10.69 -9.32 -15.28
CA GLY A 15 -11.06 -8.46 -14.17
C GLY A 15 -10.03 -7.39 -13.82
N PRO A 16 -8.74 -7.72 -13.66
CA PRO A 16 -7.72 -6.72 -13.37
C PRO A 16 -7.59 -5.63 -14.45
N ILE A 17 -7.66 -6.01 -15.73
CA ILE A 17 -7.55 -5.06 -16.85
C ILE A 17 -8.76 -4.14 -16.89
N LEU A 18 -9.97 -4.70 -16.76
CA LEU A 18 -11.20 -3.92 -16.73
C LEU A 18 -11.24 -2.96 -15.55
N PHE A 19 -10.74 -3.37 -14.40
CA PHE A 19 -10.63 -2.51 -13.22
C PHE A 19 -9.68 -1.33 -13.47
N VAL A 20 -8.50 -1.56 -14.07
CA VAL A 20 -7.56 -0.48 -14.41
C VAL A 20 -8.20 0.51 -15.39
N ILE A 21 -8.90 0.02 -16.42
CA ILE A 21 -9.62 0.89 -17.37
C ILE A 21 -10.70 1.71 -16.65
N PHE A 22 -11.42 1.10 -15.70
CA PHE A 22 -12.51 1.73 -14.97
C PHE A 22 -12.03 2.91 -14.11
N ILE A 23 -10.85 2.82 -13.50
CA ILE A 23 -10.31 3.88 -12.63
C ILE A 23 -9.39 4.88 -13.33
N ASN A 24 -9.21 4.75 -14.65
CA ASN A 24 -8.13 5.42 -15.38
C ASN A 24 -8.27 6.95 -15.45
N ASP A 25 -9.46 7.50 -15.19
CA ASP A 25 -9.71 8.95 -15.17
C ASP A 25 -9.50 9.58 -13.79
N LEU A 26 -9.33 8.78 -12.73
CA LEU A 26 -9.09 9.28 -11.37
C LEU A 26 -7.87 10.21 -11.30
N PRO A 27 -6.71 9.90 -11.90
CA PRO A 27 -5.56 10.79 -11.85
C PRO A 27 -5.82 12.19 -12.42
N ASP A 28 -6.74 12.33 -13.37
CA ASP A 28 -7.08 13.64 -13.96
C ASP A 28 -7.83 14.55 -12.97
N LYS A 29 -8.28 14.02 -11.83
CA LYS A 29 -8.98 14.77 -10.77
C LYS A 29 -8.04 15.31 -9.69
N ILE A 30 -6.79 14.89 -9.69
CA ILE A 30 -5.84 15.10 -8.60
C ILE A 30 -4.67 15.95 -9.09
N LYS A 31 -4.39 17.06 -8.40
CA LYS A 31 -3.30 17.99 -8.75
C LYS A 31 -1.94 17.43 -8.33
N ASN A 32 -1.88 16.80 -7.17
CA ASN A 32 -0.67 16.20 -6.63
C ASN A 32 -0.38 14.80 -7.21
N VAL A 33 0.74 14.22 -6.80
CA VAL A 33 1.13 12.87 -7.25
C VAL A 33 0.16 11.85 -6.69
N ILE A 34 -0.53 11.14 -7.58
CA ILE A 34 -1.33 9.96 -7.23
C ILE A 34 -0.61 8.67 -7.64
N LYS A 35 -0.69 7.64 -6.79
CA LYS A 35 -0.21 6.29 -7.06
C LYS A 35 -1.35 5.30 -6.81
N LEU A 36 -1.64 4.47 -7.81
CA LEU A 36 -2.73 3.50 -7.80
C LEU A 36 -2.16 2.08 -7.88
N PHE A 37 -2.68 1.18 -7.05
CA PHE A 37 -2.43 -0.25 -7.15
C PHE A 37 -3.66 -1.03 -6.73
N ALA A 38 -4.39 -1.59 -7.69
CA ALA A 38 -5.72 -2.12 -7.44
C ALA A 38 -6.58 -1.08 -6.67
N ASP A 39 -7.22 -1.46 -5.58
CA ASP A 39 -8.00 -0.58 -4.71
C ASP A 39 -7.14 0.36 -3.84
N ASP A 40 -5.84 0.07 -3.66
CA ASP A 40 -4.94 0.92 -2.87
C ASP A 40 -4.60 2.22 -3.64
N THR A 41 -5.06 3.35 -3.10
CA THR A 41 -4.80 4.70 -3.65
C THR A 41 -3.97 5.52 -2.67
N LYS A 42 -2.95 6.21 -3.18
CA LYS A 42 -2.10 7.13 -2.40
C LYS A 42 -2.00 8.48 -3.11
N VAL A 43 -2.29 9.56 -2.38
CA VAL A 43 -2.04 10.94 -2.82
C VAL A 43 -0.85 11.47 -2.02
N ILE A 44 0.15 12.00 -2.72
CA ILE A 44 1.45 12.40 -2.16
C ILE A 44 1.70 13.85 -2.55
N SER A 45 1.91 14.71 -1.55
CA SER A 45 2.23 16.13 -1.74
C SER A 45 3.46 16.52 -0.94
N LEU A 46 4.24 17.46 -1.47
CA LEU A 46 5.20 18.25 -0.70
C LEU A 46 4.44 19.43 -0.09
N ILE A 47 4.69 19.72 1.19
CA ILE A 47 3.94 20.73 1.95
C ILE A 47 4.92 21.65 2.65
N ASP A 48 5.10 22.86 2.11
CA ASP A 48 5.97 23.89 2.69
C ASP A 48 5.14 24.97 3.40
N ASN A 49 3.92 25.22 2.92
CA ASN A 49 3.03 26.26 3.42
C ASN A 49 1.55 25.80 3.52
N GLU A 50 0.69 26.68 4.04
CA GLU A 50 -0.74 26.39 4.23
C GLU A 50 -1.51 26.24 2.91
N ASN A 51 -1.08 26.91 1.85
CA ASN A 51 -1.69 26.78 0.54
C ASN A 51 -1.44 25.37 -0.03
N ASP A 52 -0.23 24.83 0.11
CA ASP A 52 0.06 23.45 -0.32
C ASP A 52 -0.81 22.43 0.44
N SER A 53 -0.98 22.63 1.76
CA SER A 53 -1.89 21.82 2.58
C SER A 53 -3.34 21.93 2.10
N SER A 54 -3.77 23.12 1.73
CA SER A 54 -5.13 23.34 1.21
C SER A 54 -5.35 22.64 -0.13
N ILE A 55 -4.34 22.62 -1.01
CA ILE A 55 -4.37 21.89 -2.29
C ILE A 55 -4.49 20.38 -2.03
N LEU A 56 -3.74 19.81 -1.08
CA LEU A 56 -3.88 18.39 -0.75
C LEU A 56 -5.27 18.07 -0.19
N GLN A 57 -5.86 18.95 0.63
CA GLN A 57 -7.24 18.76 1.10
C GLN A 57 -8.26 18.85 -0.05
N GLU A 58 -8.04 19.73 -1.04
CA GLU A 58 -8.87 19.79 -2.25
C GLU A 58 -8.77 18.50 -3.07
N ASP A 59 -7.57 17.93 -3.22
CA ASP A 59 -7.37 16.65 -3.87
C ASP A 59 -8.13 15.50 -3.18
N LEU A 60 -8.15 15.47 -1.84
CA LEU A 60 -8.95 14.50 -1.09
C LEU A 60 -10.46 14.70 -1.30
N ASN A 61 -10.92 15.95 -1.41
CA ASN A 61 -12.32 16.24 -1.73
C ASN A 61 -12.67 15.77 -3.16
N ASN A 62 -11.80 16.04 -4.13
CA ASN A 62 -11.98 15.59 -5.52
C ASN A 62 -11.98 14.06 -5.62
N LEU A 63 -11.11 13.39 -4.86
CA LEU A 63 -11.07 11.94 -4.76
C LEU A 63 -12.41 11.36 -4.26
N HIS A 64 -13.01 11.99 -3.23
CA HIS A 64 -14.32 11.58 -2.72
C HIS A 64 -15.47 11.84 -3.71
N GLU A 65 -15.47 12.98 -4.39
CA GLU A 65 -16.50 13.25 -5.40
C GLU A 65 -16.38 12.29 -6.61
N TRP A 66 -15.16 12.00 -7.05
CA TRP A 66 -14.91 10.97 -8.06
C TRP A 66 -15.42 9.59 -7.59
N SER A 67 -15.17 9.23 -6.33
CA SER A 67 -15.60 7.94 -5.80
C SER A 67 -17.13 7.78 -5.81
N LYS A 68 -17.86 8.85 -5.47
CA LYS A 68 -19.33 8.87 -5.57
C LYS A 68 -19.81 8.80 -7.02
N GLN A 69 -19.18 9.52 -7.94
CA GLN A 69 -19.54 9.49 -9.36
C GLN A 69 -19.40 8.08 -9.95
N TRP A 70 -18.34 7.36 -9.57
CA TRP A 70 -18.05 6.02 -10.09
C TRP A 70 -18.61 4.87 -9.25
N PHE A 71 -19.37 5.18 -8.19
CA PHE A 71 -19.90 4.19 -7.24
C PHE A 71 -18.81 3.29 -6.64
N MET A 72 -17.66 3.91 -6.32
CA MET A 72 -16.46 3.28 -5.79
C MET A 72 -16.17 3.79 -4.38
N ASP A 73 -17.11 3.61 -3.47
CA ASP A 73 -17.03 4.16 -2.11
C ASP A 73 -15.68 3.85 -1.44
N ILE A 74 -15.04 4.89 -0.92
CA ILE A 74 -13.77 4.78 -0.21
C ILE A 74 -14.08 4.34 1.22
N ASN A 75 -13.30 3.40 1.74
CA ASN A 75 -13.39 3.00 3.14
C ASN A 75 -12.61 4.00 4.01
N GLU A 76 -13.30 5.03 4.50
CA GLU A 76 -12.65 6.12 5.24
C GLU A 76 -11.96 5.65 6.52
N ASP A 77 -12.51 4.63 7.19
CA ASP A 77 -11.93 4.04 8.42
C ASP A 77 -10.56 3.39 8.19
N LYS A 78 -10.25 2.98 6.96
CA LYS A 78 -8.94 2.43 6.58
C LYS A 78 -7.98 3.49 6.05
N CYS A 79 -8.46 4.70 5.78
CA CYS A 79 -7.63 5.78 5.27
C CYS A 79 -6.88 6.46 6.41
N VAL A 80 -5.60 6.72 6.20
CA VAL A 80 -4.71 7.34 7.18
C VAL A 80 -3.88 8.42 6.51
N ALA A 81 -3.47 9.42 7.29
CA ALA A 81 -2.51 10.43 6.89
C ALA A 81 -1.13 10.06 7.44
N MET A 82 -0.11 10.02 6.58
CA MET A 82 1.27 9.76 7.00
C MET A 82 2.15 10.96 6.65
N HIS A 83 2.77 11.54 7.68
CA HIS A 83 3.60 12.73 7.55
C HIS A 83 5.08 12.35 7.55
N PHE A 84 5.83 12.82 6.57
CA PHE A 84 7.28 12.63 6.47
C PHE A 84 8.03 13.96 6.65
N GLY A 85 9.26 13.87 7.14
CA GLY A 85 10.16 15.02 7.33
C GLY A 85 10.13 15.63 8.74
N SER A 86 11.26 16.18 9.18
CA SER A 86 11.43 16.73 10.53
C SER A 86 10.73 18.07 10.75
N ASN A 87 10.52 18.85 9.69
CA ASN A 87 9.89 20.18 9.75
C ASN A 87 8.39 20.13 9.41
N ASN A 88 7.78 18.93 9.44
CA ASN A 88 6.38 18.77 9.09
C ASN A 88 5.49 19.40 10.17
N LYS A 89 4.60 20.32 9.77
CA LYS A 89 3.63 20.98 10.65
C LYS A 89 2.48 20.06 11.10
N ASN A 90 2.38 18.86 10.50
CA ASN A 90 1.33 17.86 10.74
C ASN A 90 -0.08 18.46 10.59
N TYR A 91 -0.34 19.10 9.45
CA TYR A 91 -1.67 19.59 9.09
C TYR A 91 -2.70 18.45 9.14
N GLU A 92 -3.91 18.76 9.56
CA GLU A 92 -4.99 17.79 9.65
C GLU A 92 -5.75 17.69 8.32
N TYR A 93 -6.10 16.47 7.94
CA TYR A 93 -6.84 16.19 6.72
C TYR A 93 -8.11 15.40 7.01
N SER A 94 -9.09 15.55 6.13
CA SER A 94 -10.34 14.79 6.18
C SER A 94 -10.73 14.27 4.82
N LEU A 95 -11.43 13.13 4.80
CA LEU A 95 -12.03 12.55 3.62
C LEU A 95 -13.51 12.34 3.91
N ASN A 96 -14.42 12.87 3.08
CA ASN A 96 -15.87 12.81 3.35
C ASN A 96 -16.26 13.34 4.75
N SER A 97 -15.64 14.43 5.20
CA SER A 97 -15.77 14.98 6.57
C SER A 97 -15.30 14.04 7.69
N HIS A 98 -14.79 12.84 7.38
CA HIS A 98 -14.12 11.94 8.31
C HIS A 98 -12.65 12.37 8.45
N LYS A 99 -12.25 12.75 9.66
CA LYS A 99 -10.86 13.14 9.94
C LYS A 99 -9.94 11.93 9.79
N LEU A 100 -8.91 12.06 8.96
CA LEU A 100 -7.93 10.99 8.78
C LEU A 100 -7.07 10.84 10.03
N THR A 101 -6.84 9.60 10.45
CA THR A 101 -5.96 9.31 11.58
C THR A 101 -4.51 9.46 11.13
N GLU A 102 -3.68 10.16 11.93
CA GLU A 102 -2.24 10.17 11.69
C GLU A 102 -1.65 8.78 11.98
N SER A 103 -0.89 8.24 11.04
CA SER A 103 -0.11 7.03 11.24
C SER A 103 1.39 7.29 11.21
N HIS A 104 2.10 6.59 12.09
CA HIS A 104 3.56 6.59 12.15
C HIS A 104 4.19 5.40 11.45
N GLN A 105 3.40 4.40 11.09
CA GLN A 105 3.89 3.20 10.44
C GLN A 105 2.79 2.58 9.59
N GLU A 106 3.00 2.54 8.28
CA GLU A 106 2.04 1.98 7.35
C GLU A 106 2.65 0.93 6.46
N ARG A 107 1.83 -0.06 6.10
CA ARG A 107 2.22 -1.08 5.14
C ARG A 107 1.68 -0.69 3.77
N ASP A 108 2.58 -0.57 2.81
CA ASP A 108 2.24 -0.33 1.41
C ASP A 108 2.90 -1.40 0.54
N LEU A 109 2.08 -2.13 -0.22
CA LEU A 109 2.49 -3.25 -1.09
C LEU A 109 3.46 -4.22 -0.41
N GLY A 110 3.20 -4.56 0.86
CA GLY A 110 4.03 -5.50 1.62
C GLY A 110 5.33 -4.95 2.21
N VAL A 111 5.65 -3.67 1.97
CA VAL A 111 6.75 -2.94 2.61
C VAL A 111 6.21 -2.08 3.74
N ILE A 112 6.93 -2.04 4.85
CA ILE A 112 6.56 -1.21 6.01
C ILE A 112 7.34 0.09 5.95
N PHE A 113 6.63 1.20 5.83
CA PHE A 113 7.18 2.55 5.94
C PHE A 113 6.99 3.06 7.37
N SER A 114 7.97 3.81 7.87
CA SER A 114 7.84 4.53 9.14
C SER A 114 7.95 6.03 8.91
N LYS A 115 7.37 6.84 9.80
CA LYS A 115 7.41 8.32 9.75
C LYS A 115 8.82 8.87 9.54
N TYR A 116 9.82 8.19 10.11
CA TYR A 116 11.23 8.55 10.03
C TYR A 116 12.00 7.83 8.91
N LEU A 117 11.30 7.09 8.04
CA LEU A 117 11.87 6.29 6.95
C LEU A 117 12.97 5.31 7.41
N LYS A 118 12.86 4.84 8.66
CA LYS A 118 13.71 3.78 9.19
C LYS A 118 13.15 2.43 8.78
N ASN A 119 14.01 1.57 8.23
CA ASN A 119 13.65 0.25 7.72
C ASN A 119 13.67 -0.85 8.80
N SER A 120 14.00 -0.52 10.05
CA SER A 120 14.15 -1.47 11.16
C SER A 120 12.88 -2.32 11.39
N ALA A 121 11.71 -1.68 11.36
CA ALA A 121 10.43 -2.37 11.52
C ALA A 121 10.17 -3.37 10.39
N HIS A 122 10.44 -2.97 9.14
CA HIS A 122 10.32 -3.85 7.96
C HIS A 122 11.29 -5.03 8.04
N ILE A 123 12.57 -4.75 8.31
CA ILE A 123 13.64 -5.76 8.43
C ILE A 123 13.30 -6.78 9.53
N ALA A 124 12.79 -6.33 10.68
CA ALA A 124 12.40 -7.23 11.76
C ALA A 124 11.27 -8.19 11.31
N VAL A 125 10.26 -7.68 10.59
CA VAL A 125 9.15 -8.49 10.08
C VAL A 125 9.62 -9.47 8.99
N ALA A 126 10.44 -9.02 8.04
CA ALA A 126 11.02 -9.85 6.98
C ALA A 126 11.88 -10.98 7.57
N THR A 127 12.78 -10.63 8.49
CA THR A 127 13.67 -11.58 9.19
C THR A 127 12.86 -12.61 9.97
N ARG A 128 11.79 -12.20 10.66
CA ARG A 128 10.91 -13.12 11.39
C ARG A 128 10.23 -14.13 10.45
N LYS A 129 9.69 -13.66 9.31
CA LYS A 129 9.06 -14.56 8.32
C LYS A 129 10.06 -15.54 7.72
N ALA A 130 11.25 -15.06 7.36
CA ALA A 130 12.32 -15.89 6.84
C ALA A 130 12.77 -16.95 7.85
N ASN A 131 12.97 -16.57 9.12
CA ASN A 131 13.35 -17.50 10.18
C ASN A 131 12.26 -18.53 10.48
N TYR A 132 10.99 -18.15 10.38
CA TYR A 132 9.88 -19.08 10.51
C TYR A 132 9.91 -20.14 9.40
N ALA A 133 10.01 -19.73 8.13
CA ALA A 133 10.12 -20.64 7.00
C ALA A 133 11.36 -21.55 7.12
N LEU A 134 12.50 -20.99 7.52
CA LEU A 134 13.74 -21.73 7.77
C LEU A 134 13.56 -22.79 8.88
N SER A 135 12.85 -22.44 9.95
CA SER A 135 12.60 -23.34 11.07
C SER A 135 11.74 -24.53 10.66
N ILE A 136 10.73 -24.32 9.81
CA ILE A 136 9.92 -25.41 9.24
C ILE A 136 10.81 -26.34 8.41
N ILE A 137 11.59 -25.79 7.48
CA ILE A 137 12.48 -26.60 6.62
C ILE A 137 13.45 -27.44 7.45
N LYS A 138 14.09 -26.83 8.47
CA LYS A 138 15.03 -27.54 9.36
C LYS A 138 14.36 -28.66 10.16
N ARG A 139 13.09 -28.50 10.54
CA ARG A 139 12.33 -29.55 11.27
C ARG A 139 11.86 -30.67 10.33
N SER A 140 11.48 -30.34 9.10
CA SER A 140 10.96 -31.30 8.13
C SER A 140 12.05 -32.09 7.40
N PHE A 141 13.26 -31.54 7.26
CA PHE A 141 14.34 -32.15 6.50
C PHE A 141 15.62 -32.25 7.34
N LYS A 142 16.12 -33.48 7.53
CA LYS A 142 17.33 -33.76 8.33
C LYS A 142 18.63 -33.56 7.55
N CYS A 143 18.61 -33.75 6.23
CA CYS A 143 19.80 -33.70 5.38
C CYS A 143 19.83 -32.39 4.56
N ARG A 144 21.01 -31.78 4.41
CA ARG A 144 21.23 -30.60 3.55
C ARG A 144 21.62 -31.03 2.14
N ASP A 145 20.70 -31.70 1.46
CA ASP A 145 20.89 -32.09 0.06
C ASP A 145 20.58 -30.93 -0.91
N LYS A 146 20.83 -31.13 -2.21
CA LYS A 146 20.56 -30.14 -3.26
C LYS A 146 19.11 -29.64 -3.25
N LEU A 147 18.14 -30.52 -2.94
CA LEU A 147 16.73 -30.18 -2.82
C LEU A 147 16.47 -29.24 -1.65
N THR A 148 17.12 -29.46 -0.51
CA THR A 148 17.01 -28.60 0.67
C THR A 148 17.59 -27.21 0.40
N ILE A 149 18.71 -27.11 -0.33
CA ILE A 149 19.25 -25.82 -0.78
C ILE A 149 18.24 -25.10 -1.68
N LYS A 150 17.66 -25.81 -2.66
CA LYS A 150 16.64 -25.22 -3.55
C LYS A 150 15.44 -24.67 -2.77
N LYS A 151 14.98 -25.38 -1.73
CA LYS A 151 13.89 -24.94 -0.84
C LYS A 151 14.25 -23.68 -0.06
N LEU A 152 15.49 -23.57 0.44
CA LEU A 152 15.96 -22.35 1.10
C LEU A 152 15.88 -21.15 0.15
N THR A 153 16.36 -21.30 -1.08
CA THR A 153 16.31 -20.24 -2.10
C THR A 153 14.88 -19.91 -2.54
N SER A 154 13.97 -20.87 -2.60
CA SER A 154 12.60 -20.62 -3.09
C SER A 154 11.61 -20.20 -2.00
N LEU A 155 11.87 -20.48 -0.72
CA LEU A 155 10.91 -20.25 0.38
C LEU A 155 11.42 -19.29 1.44
N VAL A 156 12.73 -19.20 1.68
CA VAL A 156 13.30 -18.31 2.71
C VAL A 156 13.74 -17.00 2.09
N ARG A 157 14.55 -17.07 1.03
CA ARG A 157 15.13 -15.91 0.35
C ARG A 157 14.09 -14.87 -0.10
N PRO A 158 12.92 -15.24 -0.68
CA PRO A 158 11.95 -14.24 -1.12
C PRO A 158 11.43 -13.35 0.01
N HIS A 159 11.35 -13.86 1.25
CA HIS A 159 10.94 -13.04 2.39
C HIS A 159 11.96 -11.96 2.75
N LEU A 160 13.25 -12.18 2.45
CA LEU A 160 14.34 -11.26 2.73
C LEU A 160 14.63 -10.30 1.57
N GLU A 161 14.26 -10.64 0.35
CA GLU A 161 14.62 -9.86 -0.85
C GLU A 161 13.43 -9.15 -1.49
N TYR A 162 12.20 -9.44 -1.03
CA TYR A 162 11.02 -8.77 -1.53
C TYR A 162 11.15 -7.24 -1.41
N ALA A 163 11.00 -6.54 -2.54
CA ALA A 163 11.10 -5.10 -2.65
C ALA A 163 12.40 -4.48 -2.09
N VAL A 164 13.53 -5.22 -2.13
CA VAL A 164 14.83 -4.77 -1.56
C VAL A 164 15.29 -3.40 -2.04
N GLN A 165 14.99 -3.05 -3.29
CA GLN A 165 15.30 -1.75 -3.90
C GLN A 165 14.66 -0.56 -3.16
N VAL A 166 13.60 -0.81 -2.38
CA VAL A 166 12.86 0.23 -1.65
C VAL A 166 13.42 0.45 -0.25
N TRP A 167 13.75 -0.62 0.48
CA TRP A 167 14.11 -0.56 1.90
C TRP A 167 15.60 -0.82 2.18
N ASN A 168 16.39 -1.14 1.16
CA ASN A 168 17.84 -1.17 1.21
C ASN A 168 18.44 -0.57 -0.09
N PRO A 169 18.17 0.74 -0.34
CA PRO A 169 18.62 1.44 -1.53
C PRO A 169 20.13 1.72 -1.55
#